data_AF-A0A920QDQ2-F1
#
_entry.id   AF-A0A920QDQ2-F1
#
_cell.length_a   1.000
_cell.length_b   1.000
_cell.length_c   1.000
_cell.angle_alpha   90.00
_cell.angle_beta   90.00
_cell.angle_gamma   90.00
#
_symmetry.space_group_name_H-M   'P 1'
#
loop_
_entity.id
_entity.type
_entity.pdbx_description
1 polymer ?
#
loop_
_entity_poly.entity_id
_entity_poly.type
_entity_poly.pdbx_seq_one_letter_code
_entity_poly.pdbx_strand_id
1 'polypeptide(L)'
;MQQLVSDFLDSLNNKKYAPNSIQSHRLDLRKFLKWLEIDEDNYDSQELLEKIRRMNLEDLETYLNYLRQSYKPRTLARHISTLKLFLDHLELRGPD
;
A
#
# COMPACT_ATOMS: atom_id res chain seq x y z
N MET A 1 7.36 9.97 7.63
CA MET A 1 6.68 8.82 6.98
C MET A 1 6.02 8.05 8.08
N GLN A 2 4.74 7.77 7.91
CA GLN A 2 3.86 7.22 8.93
C GLN A 2 4.25 5.78 9.32
N GLN A 3 4.00 5.41 10.58
CA GLN A 3 4.60 4.24 11.24
C GLN A 3 4.35 2.94 10.46
N LEU A 4 3.09 2.65 10.08
CA LEU A 4 2.74 1.42 9.34
C LEU A 4 3.44 1.30 7.98
N VAL A 5 3.65 2.42 7.28
CA VAL A 5 4.35 2.42 6.00
C VAL A 5 5.85 2.26 6.22
N SER A 6 6.42 2.93 7.22
CA SER A 6 7.83 2.76 7.58
C SER A 6 8.13 1.31 7.94
N ASP A 7 7.31 0.74 8.81
CA ASP A 7 7.35 -0.65 9.25
C ASP A 7 7.30 -1.65 8.09
N PHE A 8 6.42 -1.39 7.12
CA PHE A 8 6.34 -2.18 5.90
C PHE A 8 7.63 -2.10 5.08
N LEU A 9 8.16 -0.89 4.83
CA LEU A 9 9.39 -0.71 4.06
C LEU A 9 10.61 -1.33 4.76
N ASP A 10 10.67 -1.22 6.08
CA ASP A 10 11.70 -1.87 6.90
C ASP A 10 11.58 -3.41 6.81
N SER A 11 10.36 -3.94 6.75
CA SER A 11 10.16 -5.38 6.52
C SER A 11 10.68 -5.84 5.16
N LEU A 12 10.53 -5.02 4.11
CA LEU A 12 11.10 -5.33 2.79
C LEU A 12 12.62 -5.26 2.80
N ASN A 13 13.19 -4.28 3.51
CA ASN A 13 14.62 -4.16 3.72
C ASN A 13 15.20 -5.38 4.46
N ASN A 14 14.51 -5.85 5.50
CA ASN A 14 14.88 -7.06 6.24
C ASN A 14 14.82 -8.32 5.35
N LYS A 15 13.86 -8.37 4.42
CA LYS A 15 13.76 -9.39 3.36
C LYS A 15 14.76 -9.21 2.20
N LYS A 16 15.72 -8.28 2.33
CA LYS A 16 16.81 -8.02 1.36
C LYS A 16 16.33 -7.59 -0.03
N TYR A 17 15.21 -6.88 -0.12
CA TYR A 17 14.81 -6.23 -1.36
C TYR A 17 15.83 -5.15 -1.75
N ALA A 18 16.08 -5.00 -3.06
CA ALA A 18 16.98 -3.96 -3.55
C ALA A 18 16.42 -2.55 -3.22
N PRO A 19 17.27 -1.54 -2.98
CA PRO A 19 16.82 -0.18 -2.65
C PRO A 19 15.84 0.42 -3.67
N ASN A 20 16.09 0.20 -4.96
CA ASN A 20 15.22 0.66 -6.04
C ASN A 20 13.83 -0.01 -6.01
N SER A 21 13.76 -1.27 -5.57
CA SER A 21 12.48 -1.97 -5.39
C SER A 21 11.72 -1.43 -4.19
N ILE A 22 12.40 -1.17 -3.07
CA ILE A 22 11.79 -0.56 -1.87
C ILE A 22 11.23 0.83 -2.22
N GLN A 23 11.99 1.65 -2.95
CA GLN A 23 11.53 2.95 -3.41
C GLN A 23 10.33 2.84 -4.36
N SER A 24 10.32 1.83 -5.23
CA SER A 24 9.19 1.55 -6.11
C SER A 24 7.92 1.17 -5.33
N HIS A 25 8.04 0.31 -4.30
CA HIS A 25 6.94 -0.03 -3.40
C HIS A 25 6.43 1.19 -2.61
N ARG A 26 7.33 2.04 -2.11
CA ARG A 26 6.96 3.30 -1.45
C ARG A 26 6.10 4.19 -2.36
N LEU A 27 6.50 4.39 -3.61
CA LEU A 27 5.76 5.22 -4.56
C LEU A 27 4.40 4.63 -4.93
N ASP A 28 4.33 3.32 -5.08
CA ASP A 28 3.07 2.63 -5.37
C ASP A 28 2.09 2.72 -4.21
N LEU A 29 2.59 2.53 -2.99
CA LEU A 29 1.77 2.62 -1.79
C LEU A 29 1.28 4.05 -1.57
N ARG A 30 2.14 5.06 -1.78
CA ARG A 30 1.75 6.48 -1.80
C ARG A 30 0.57 6.74 -2.73
N LYS A 31 0.56 6.14 -3.93
CA LYS A 31 -0.55 6.26 -4.87
C LYS A 31 -1.85 5.65 -4.33
N PHE A 32 -1.77 4.52 -3.64
CA PHE A 32 -2.91 3.87 -2.99
C PHE A 32 -3.45 4.71 -1.82
N LEU A 33 -2.59 5.18 -0.93
CA LEU A 33 -2.97 6.02 0.22
C LEU A 33 -3.66 7.31 -0.26
N LYS A 34 -3.13 7.95 -1.29
CA LYS A 34 -3.78 9.12 -1.91
C LYS A 34 -5.16 8.79 -2.47
N TRP A 35 -5.36 7.61 -3.07
CA TRP A 35 -6.67 7.18 -3.56
C TRP A 35 -7.66 6.91 -2.42
N LEU A 36 -7.17 6.42 -1.27
CA LEU A 36 -7.94 6.31 -0.03
C LEU A 36 -8.20 7.64 0.69
N GLU A 37 -7.76 8.76 0.10
CA GLU A 37 -7.84 10.10 0.70
C GLU A 37 -7.17 10.17 2.08
N ILE A 38 -6.06 9.43 2.23
CA ILE A 38 -5.23 9.44 3.43
C ILE A 38 -4.16 10.53 3.28
N ASP A 39 -4.09 11.46 4.23
CA ASP A 39 -3.05 12.49 4.27
C ASP A 39 -1.73 11.90 4.76
N GLU A 40 -0.84 11.56 3.82
CA GLU A 40 0.49 10.99 4.10
C GLU A 40 1.33 11.76 5.12
N ASP A 41 1.11 13.07 5.27
CA ASP A 41 1.86 13.92 6.18
C ASP A 41 1.23 13.96 7.59
N ASN A 42 -0.05 13.58 7.73
CA ASN A 42 -0.79 13.74 8.99
C ASN A 42 -1.96 12.75 9.20
N TYR A 43 -1.82 11.48 8.78
CA TYR A 43 -2.82 10.45 9.07
C TYR A 43 -2.54 9.68 10.37
N ASP A 44 -3.60 9.25 11.06
CA ASP A 44 -3.49 8.29 12.17
C ASP A 44 -3.38 6.87 11.61
N SER A 45 -2.45 6.07 12.13
CA SER A 45 -2.34 4.65 11.76
C SER A 45 -3.65 3.89 11.98
N GLN A 46 -4.46 4.28 12.97
CA GLN A 46 -5.81 3.73 13.15
C GLN A 46 -6.77 4.11 12.01
N GLU A 47 -6.74 5.35 11.54
CA GLU A 47 -7.56 5.79 10.39
C GLU A 47 -7.26 4.93 9.16
N LEU A 48 -5.99 4.70 8.85
CA LEU A 48 -5.59 3.85 7.74
C LEU A 48 -6.11 2.42 7.90
N LEU A 49 -5.97 1.84 9.10
CA LEU A 49 -6.45 0.48 9.39
C LEU A 49 -7.97 0.40 9.29
N GLU A 50 -8.71 1.39 9.78
CA GLU A 50 -10.17 1.44 9.66
C GLU A 50 -10.62 1.54 8.21
N LYS A 51 -9.99 2.39 7.40
CA LYS A 51 -10.30 2.48 5.97
C LYS A 51 -10.04 1.16 5.26
N ILE A 52 -8.88 0.53 5.50
CA ILE A 52 -8.55 -0.77 4.91
C ILE A 52 -9.54 -1.86 5.36
N ARG A 53 -9.91 -1.92 6.64
CA ARG A 53 -10.88 -2.90 7.16
C ARG A 53 -12.29 -2.74 6.58
N ARG A 54 -12.66 -1.52 6.19
CA ARG A 54 -13.96 -1.23 5.55
C ARG A 54 -13.96 -1.51 4.05
N MET A 55 -12.80 -1.64 3.42
CA MET A 55 -12.72 -1.94 2.00
C MET A 55 -13.29 -3.32 1.69
N ASN A 56 -14.08 -3.37 0.64
CA ASN A 56 -14.59 -4.61 0.07
C ASN A 56 -13.96 -4.86 -1.32
N LEU A 57 -14.44 -5.91 -2.01
CA LEU A 57 -13.94 -6.26 -3.35
C LEU A 57 -14.26 -5.19 -4.41
N GLU A 58 -15.39 -4.49 -4.29
CA GLU A 58 -15.79 -3.41 -5.21
C GLU A 58 -14.88 -2.18 -5.07
N ASP A 59 -14.47 -1.84 -3.86
CA ASP A 59 -13.49 -0.77 -3.60
C ASP A 59 -12.14 -1.11 -4.24
N LEU A 60 -11.69 -2.37 -4.08
CA LEU A 60 -10.47 -2.85 -4.72
C LEU A 60 -10.58 -2.79 -6.24
N GLU A 61 -11.69 -3.24 -6.83
CA GLU A 61 -11.92 -3.15 -8.27
C GLU A 61 -11.92 -1.70 -8.76
N THR A 62 -12.50 -0.78 -8.00
CA THR A 62 -12.49 0.65 -8.28
C THR A 62 -11.07 1.21 -8.30
N TYR A 63 -10.24 0.84 -7.31
CA TYR A 63 -8.82 1.22 -7.30
C TYR A 63 -8.06 0.66 -8.51
N LEU A 64 -8.30 -0.61 -8.87
CA LEU A 64 -7.65 -1.23 -10.03
C LEU A 64 -8.08 -0.56 -11.34
N ASN A 65 -9.35 -0.18 -11.46
CA ASN A 65 -9.85 0.56 -12.61
C ASN A 65 -9.23 1.96 -12.70
N TYR A 66 -9.10 2.66 -11.57
CA TYR A 66 -8.37 3.93 -11.49
C TYR A 66 -6.91 3.79 -11.99
N LEU A 67 -6.20 2.75 -11.58
CA LEU A 67 -4.84 2.49 -12.05
C LEU A 67 -4.78 2.16 -13.56
N ARG A 68 -5.72 1.37 -14.07
CA ARG A 68 -5.79 0.98 -15.49
C ARG A 68 -5.93 2.17 -16.43
N GLN A 69 -6.59 3.24 -15.99
CA GLN A 69 -6.70 4.47 -16.79
C GLN A 69 -5.35 5.17 -17.00
N SER A 70 -4.39 4.98 -16.08
CA SER A 70 -3.12 5.72 -16.06
C SER A 70 -1.89 4.88 -16.41
N TYR A 71 -1.97 3.56 -16.32
CA TYR A 71 -0.79 2.69 -16.34
C TYR A 71 -0.90 1.51 -17.28
N LYS A 72 0.24 1.18 -17.91
CA LYS A 72 0.42 -0.04 -18.70
C LYS A 72 0.35 -1.30 -17.80
N PRO A 73 0.03 -2.48 -18.36
CA PRO A 73 -0.14 -3.72 -17.59
C PRO A 73 1.01 -4.06 -16.64
N ARG A 74 2.26 -3.85 -17.07
CA ARG A 74 3.45 -4.10 -16.23
C ARG A 74 3.46 -3.22 -14.98
N THR A 75 3.14 -1.94 -15.12
CA THR A 75 3.10 -1.00 -13.99
C THR A 75 1.93 -1.32 -13.07
N LEU A 76 0.76 -1.65 -13.63
CA LEU A 76 -0.40 -2.11 -12.86
C LEU A 76 -0.06 -3.35 -12.01
N ALA A 77 0.60 -4.36 -12.58
CA ALA A 77 1.00 -5.57 -11.86
C ALA A 77 1.94 -5.25 -10.68
N ARG A 78 2.83 -4.26 -10.83
CA ARG A 78 3.70 -3.79 -9.76
C ARG A 78 2.92 -3.13 -8.62
N HIS A 79 1.96 -2.25 -8.93
CA HIS A 79 1.07 -1.68 -7.91
C HIS A 79 0.28 -2.76 -7.16
N ILE A 80 -0.27 -3.74 -7.88
CA ILE A 80 -1.00 -4.87 -7.27
C ILE A 80 -0.07 -5.67 -6.35
N SER A 81 1.16 -5.96 -6.80
CA SER A 81 2.14 -6.67 -5.98
C SER A 81 2.50 -5.89 -4.71
N THR A 82 2.67 -4.57 -4.81
CA THR A 82 2.91 -3.71 -3.65
C THR A 82 1.74 -3.78 -2.67
N LEU A 83 0.51 -3.63 -3.17
CA LEU A 83 -0.69 -3.64 -2.33
C LEU A 83 -0.84 -4.96 -1.59
N LYS A 84 -0.67 -6.10 -2.28
CA LYS A 84 -0.70 -7.43 -1.64
C LYS A 84 0.32 -7.55 -0.52
N LEU A 85 1.60 -7.24 -0.80
CA LEU A 85 2.65 -7.30 0.21
C LEU A 85 2.38 -6.41 1.42
N PHE A 86 1.75 -5.25 1.20
CA PHE A 86 1.38 -4.34 2.28
C PHE A 86 0.22 -4.90 3.12
N LEU A 87 -0.84 -5.39 2.49
CA LEU A 87 -1.97 -6.01 3.19
C LEU A 87 -1.54 -7.25 3.99
N ASP A 88 -0.73 -8.13 3.38
CA ASP A 88 -0.14 -9.29 4.06
C ASP A 88 0.70 -8.86 5.28
N HIS A 89 1.45 -7.75 5.16
CA HIS A 89 2.22 -7.20 6.28
C HIS A 89 1.32 -6.71 7.44
N LEU A 90 0.17 -6.10 7.12
CA LEU A 90 -0.79 -5.66 8.13
C LEU A 90 -1.48 -6.84 8.82
N GLU A 91 -1.84 -7.88 8.08
CA GLU A 91 -2.45 -9.10 8.65
C GLU A 91 -1.49 -9.85 9.58
N LEU A 92 -0.20 -9.93 9.23
CA LEU A 92 0.83 -10.54 10.07
C LEU A 92 1.08 -9.78 11.38
N ARG A 93 0.69 -8.50 11.45
CA ARG A 93 0.75 -7.66 12.65
C ARG A 93 -0.61 -7.56 13.36
N GLY A 94 -1.45 -8.59 13.26
CA GLY A 94 -2.80 -8.61 13.82
C GLY A 94 -2.91 -8.01 15.24
N PRO A 95 -4.06 -7.42 15.59
CA PRO A 95 -4.22 -6.73 16.87
C PRO A 95 -3.99 -7.71 18.04
N ASP A 96 -3.04 -7.38 18.90
CA ASP A 96 -2.90 -8.00 20.23
C ASP A 96 -4.21 -7.88 21.04
#